data_AF-A0A7C5M1D7-F1
#
_entry.id   AF-A0A7C5M1D7-F1
#
_cell.length_a   1.000
_cell.length_b   1.000
_cell.length_c   1.000
_cell.angle_alpha   90.00
_cell.angle_beta   90.00
_cell.angle_gamma   90.00
#
_symmetry.space_group_name_H-M   'P 1'
#
loop_
_entity.id
_entity.type
_entity.pdbx_description
1 polymer ?
#
loop_
_entity_poly.entity_id
_entity_poly.type
_entity_poly.pdbx_seq_one_letter_code
_entity_poly.pdbx_strand_id
1 'polypeptide(L)'
;MAFDHGAAFRAFRKTTECLDRNFAGKYFLIDGTLLGYARSGGFIPGDYDVDFGMFIEDYSPQILEDFKAAGFKHTSTLGTIESGYQLKFKYGKVRIDLVFYYREEDRIWNIVFPKAARYRAVYPRFDLSPVEFLGARVMAPSPPEAYLAAVYGPDWRRPVQRWNYKYMCHNFEDLNGPVIRGIYWLRNKIWHWKNPDPYLRRDGTRPKLVYTEGVFDLFHANHSLLLKEARAHGDSLVVGVVSDRMAASYKRRPIIPERERLQIVQDHKSVDCAFILDGPVDSSTFDKALRDWRPDVVVYAGGGQGRFDDYFRTAIEGGFYVDLPYHDGTSTSQIVARIRGTDKARD
;
A
#
# COMPACT_ATOMS: atom_id res chain seq x y z
N MET A 1 -13.45 -5.22 13.03
CA MET A 1 -13.77 -6.32 12.10
C MET A 1 -12.64 -6.37 11.10
N ALA A 2 -12.02 -7.53 10.88
CA ALA A 2 -10.98 -7.66 9.86
C ALA A 2 -11.55 -7.36 8.48
N PHE A 3 -10.79 -6.68 7.62
CA PHE A 3 -11.20 -6.39 6.25
C PHE A 3 -11.26 -7.68 5.43
N ASP A 4 -12.40 -7.94 4.80
CA ASP A 4 -12.58 -9.10 3.93
C ASP A 4 -12.06 -8.74 2.52
N HIS A 5 -10.76 -9.00 2.32
CA HIS A 5 -10.10 -8.81 1.01
C HIS A 5 -10.81 -9.56 -0.12
N GLY A 6 -11.46 -10.70 0.17
CA GLY A 6 -12.24 -11.44 -0.81
C GLY A 6 -13.51 -10.69 -1.22
N ALA A 7 -14.20 -10.05 -0.28
CA ALA A 7 -15.35 -9.19 -0.59
C ALA A 7 -14.94 -7.96 -1.40
N ALA A 8 -13.82 -7.31 -1.06
CA ALA A 8 -13.30 -6.16 -1.79
C ALA A 8 -12.92 -6.54 -3.23
N PHE A 9 -12.23 -7.66 -3.41
CA PHE A 9 -11.93 -8.21 -4.74
C PHE A 9 -13.19 -8.43 -5.57
N ARG A 10 -14.21 -9.10 -5.02
CA ARG A 10 -15.48 -9.32 -5.72
C ARG A 10 -16.18 -8.01 -6.07
N ALA A 11 -16.19 -7.04 -5.16
CA ALA A 11 -16.81 -5.74 -5.38
C ALA A 11 -16.09 -4.96 -6.48
N PHE A 12 -14.75 -4.90 -6.44
CA PHE A 12 -13.93 -4.30 -7.49
C PHE A 12 -14.18 -4.93 -8.86
N ARG A 13 -14.08 -6.27 -8.96
CA ARG A 13 -14.35 -7.01 -10.20
C ARG A 13 -15.75 -6.72 -10.75
N LYS A 14 -16.74 -6.69 -9.86
CA LYS A 14 -18.11 -6.41 -10.28
C LYS A 14 -18.28 -4.97 -10.75
N THR A 15 -17.59 -4.02 -10.12
CA THR A 15 -17.61 -2.61 -10.52
C THR A 15 -16.96 -2.42 -11.87
N THR A 16 -15.79 -3.00 -12.12
CA THR A 16 -15.10 -2.91 -13.42
C THR A 16 -15.93 -3.56 -14.52
N GLU A 17 -16.47 -4.78 -14.30
CA GLU A 17 -17.36 -5.44 -15.26
C GLU A 17 -18.61 -4.63 -15.62
N CYS A 18 -19.11 -3.84 -14.66
CA CYS A 18 -20.26 -2.98 -14.87
C CYS A 18 -19.88 -1.73 -15.68
N LEU A 19 -18.81 -1.05 -15.27
CA LEU A 19 -18.34 0.16 -15.94
C LEU A 19 -17.80 -0.13 -17.34
N ASP A 20 -17.11 -1.24 -17.57
CA ASP A 20 -16.50 -1.58 -18.86
C ASP A 20 -17.51 -1.71 -20.01
N ARG A 21 -18.78 -2.00 -19.71
CA ARG A 21 -19.83 -2.13 -20.74
C ARG A 21 -20.05 -0.85 -21.51
N ASN A 22 -20.02 0.29 -20.83
CA ASN A 22 -20.42 1.59 -21.36
C ASN A 22 -19.36 2.68 -21.17
N PHE A 23 -18.39 2.45 -20.28
CA PHE A 23 -17.44 3.45 -19.79
C PHE A 23 -15.99 2.94 -19.78
N ALA A 24 -15.68 1.88 -20.54
CA ALA A 24 -14.30 1.40 -20.69
C ALA A 24 -13.35 2.54 -21.09
N GLY A 25 -12.24 2.67 -20.37
CA GLY A 25 -11.24 3.72 -20.59
C GLY A 25 -11.59 5.10 -20.01
N LYS A 26 -12.77 5.28 -19.40
CA LYS A 26 -13.25 6.58 -18.88
C LYS A 26 -13.20 6.71 -17.36
N TYR A 27 -13.01 5.61 -16.65
CA TYR A 27 -12.84 5.58 -15.20
C TYR A 27 -11.44 5.10 -14.84
N PHE A 28 -10.94 5.52 -13.68
CA PHE A 28 -9.56 5.27 -13.26
C PHE A 28 -9.45 5.01 -11.75
N LEU A 29 -8.36 4.37 -11.33
CA LEU A 29 -8.07 4.17 -9.91
C LEU A 29 -7.68 5.48 -9.24
N ILE A 30 -8.17 5.71 -8.03
CA ILE A 30 -7.84 6.89 -7.21
C ILE A 30 -7.58 6.49 -5.75
N ASP A 31 -7.12 7.47 -4.95
CA ASP A 31 -6.99 7.36 -3.49
C ASP A 31 -6.37 6.03 -3.01
N GLY A 32 -7.00 5.35 -2.03
CA GLY A 32 -6.47 4.13 -1.41
C GLY A 32 -6.33 2.97 -2.38
N THR A 33 -7.20 2.92 -3.39
CA THR A 33 -7.16 1.89 -4.43
C THR A 33 -5.96 2.07 -5.36
N LEU A 34 -5.70 3.29 -5.82
CA LEU A 34 -4.50 3.60 -6.61
C LEU A 34 -3.21 3.42 -5.79
N LEU A 35 -3.24 3.84 -4.52
CA LEU A 35 -2.09 3.70 -3.62
C LEU A 35 -1.75 2.22 -3.37
N GLY A 36 -2.75 1.36 -3.21
CA GLY A 36 -2.58 -0.09 -3.11
C GLY A 36 -1.97 -0.68 -4.39
N TYR A 37 -2.51 -0.33 -5.56
CA TYR A 37 -1.93 -0.71 -6.85
C TYR A 37 -0.45 -0.32 -6.94
N ALA A 38 -0.13 0.95 -6.65
CA ALA A 38 1.21 1.48 -6.83
C ALA A 38 2.24 0.93 -5.81
N ARG A 39 1.81 0.52 -4.61
CA ARG A 39 2.72 -0.01 -3.58
C ARG A 39 2.89 -1.53 -3.63
N SER A 40 1.80 -2.27 -3.71
CA SER A 40 1.80 -3.72 -3.50
C SER A 40 1.10 -4.52 -4.59
N GLY A 41 0.55 -3.84 -5.61
CA GLY A 41 -0.23 -4.49 -6.67
C GLY A 41 -1.57 -5.08 -6.17
N GLY A 42 -2.02 -4.69 -4.97
CA GLY A 42 -3.25 -5.16 -4.34
C GLY A 42 -3.94 -4.08 -3.51
N PHE A 43 -4.98 -4.42 -2.74
CA PHE A 43 -5.59 -3.48 -1.80
C PHE A 43 -4.68 -3.20 -0.61
N ILE A 44 -4.78 -2.00 -0.04
CA ILE A 44 -4.12 -1.68 1.22
C ILE A 44 -4.74 -2.52 2.35
N PRO A 45 -3.95 -3.16 3.22
CA PRO A 45 -4.47 -3.87 4.39
C PRO A 45 -5.30 -2.96 5.29
N GLY A 46 -6.54 -3.36 5.57
CA GLY A 46 -7.44 -2.60 6.45
C GLY A 46 -8.09 -1.37 5.83
N ASP A 47 -7.95 -1.14 4.52
CA ASP A 47 -8.85 -0.26 3.77
C ASP A 47 -10.24 -0.89 3.72
N TYR A 48 -11.34 -0.13 3.60
CA TYR A 48 -12.71 -0.68 3.60
C TYR A 48 -13.53 -0.25 2.37
N ASP A 49 -12.90 0.45 1.45
CA ASP A 49 -13.46 1.12 0.28
C ASP A 49 -12.83 0.57 -1.00
N VAL A 50 -13.50 0.82 -2.12
CA VAL A 50 -12.86 0.82 -3.44
C VAL A 50 -13.21 2.14 -4.10
N ASP A 51 -12.19 2.86 -4.56
CA ASP A 51 -12.30 4.23 -5.03
C ASP A 51 -11.99 4.30 -6.54
N PHE A 52 -12.91 4.90 -7.28
CA PHE A 52 -12.77 5.17 -8.70
C PHE A 52 -12.96 6.66 -8.98
N GLY A 53 -12.14 7.18 -9.88
CA GLY A 53 -12.29 8.48 -10.50
C GLY A 53 -12.94 8.36 -11.87
N MET A 54 -13.66 9.40 -12.28
CA MET A 54 -14.12 9.61 -13.65
C MET A 54 -14.08 11.11 -13.94
N PHE A 55 -13.79 11.51 -15.18
CA PHE A 55 -13.91 12.92 -15.55
C PHE A 55 -15.40 13.30 -15.68
N ILE A 56 -15.79 14.49 -15.22
CA ILE A 56 -17.20 14.89 -15.19
C ILE A 56 -17.82 14.93 -16.59
N GLU A 57 -17.01 15.17 -17.62
CA GLU A 57 -17.38 15.17 -19.02
C GLU A 57 -17.85 13.78 -19.51
N ASP A 58 -17.44 12.72 -18.82
CA ASP A 58 -17.85 11.33 -19.10
C ASP A 58 -19.02 10.85 -18.23
N TYR A 59 -19.53 11.70 -17.32
CA TYR A 59 -20.68 11.35 -16.48
C TYR A 59 -21.92 11.04 -17.33
N SER A 60 -22.61 9.96 -16.95
CA SER A 60 -23.93 9.62 -17.47
C SER A 60 -24.83 9.08 -16.36
N PRO A 61 -26.12 9.45 -16.30
CA PRO A 61 -27.07 8.86 -15.35
C PRO A 61 -27.22 7.34 -15.53
N GLN A 62 -26.85 6.79 -16.70
CA GLN A 62 -26.83 5.34 -16.97
C GLN A 62 -25.98 4.57 -15.94
N ILE A 63 -24.95 5.19 -15.35
CA ILE A 63 -24.13 4.58 -14.29
C ILE A 63 -25.01 4.10 -13.14
N LEU A 64 -26.00 4.90 -12.71
CA LEU A 64 -26.89 4.54 -11.61
C LEU A 64 -27.78 3.34 -11.96
N GLU A 65 -28.26 3.29 -13.20
CA GLU A 65 -29.10 2.21 -13.70
C GLU A 65 -28.31 0.91 -13.83
N ASP A 66 -27.13 0.98 -14.44
CA ASP A 66 -26.23 -0.17 -14.63
C ASP A 66 -25.81 -0.75 -13.28
N PHE A 67 -25.44 0.11 -12.33
CA PHE A 67 -25.05 -0.31 -10.97
C PHE A 67 -26.24 -0.95 -10.25
N LYS A 68 -27.43 -0.37 -10.34
CA LYS A 68 -28.64 -0.96 -9.76
C LYS A 68 -28.93 -2.34 -10.36
N ALA A 69 -28.86 -2.47 -11.69
CA ALA A 69 -29.06 -3.73 -12.39
C ALA A 69 -28.00 -4.80 -12.04
N ALA A 70 -26.76 -4.37 -11.76
CA ALA A 70 -25.67 -5.22 -11.33
C ALA A 70 -25.69 -5.58 -9.83
N GLY A 71 -26.70 -5.11 -9.07
CA GLY A 71 -26.91 -5.43 -7.65
C GLY A 71 -26.22 -4.49 -6.66
N PHE A 72 -25.74 -3.33 -7.11
CA PHE A 72 -25.21 -2.30 -6.22
C PHE A 72 -26.35 -1.51 -5.57
N LYS A 73 -26.16 -1.17 -4.31
CA LYS A 73 -27.06 -0.25 -3.59
C LYS A 73 -26.48 1.15 -3.63
N HIS A 74 -27.14 2.07 -4.32
CA HIS A 74 -26.84 3.50 -4.21
C HIS A 74 -27.11 3.97 -2.76
N THR A 75 -26.16 4.68 -2.17
CA THR A 75 -26.22 5.10 -0.76
C THR A 75 -26.29 6.61 -0.59
N SER A 76 -25.61 7.38 -1.44
CA SER A 76 -25.68 8.83 -1.42
C SER A 76 -25.07 9.44 -2.68
N THR A 77 -25.63 10.58 -3.08
CA THR A 77 -25.03 11.52 -4.03
C THR A 77 -24.54 12.74 -3.25
N LEU A 78 -23.32 13.20 -3.54
CA LEU A 78 -22.76 14.40 -2.91
C LEU A 78 -22.46 15.46 -3.97
N GLY A 79 -22.78 16.70 -3.63
CA GLY A 79 -22.63 17.88 -4.50
C GLY A 79 -23.47 17.84 -5.78
N THR A 80 -23.07 18.62 -6.78
CA THR A 80 -23.74 18.72 -8.08
C THR A 80 -22.73 18.60 -9.21
N ILE A 81 -23.21 18.42 -10.44
CA ILE A 81 -22.35 18.33 -11.64
C ILE A 81 -21.46 19.57 -11.76
N GLU A 82 -21.93 20.75 -11.35
CA GLU A 82 -21.20 22.02 -11.44
C GLU A 82 -20.35 22.31 -10.19
N SER A 83 -20.62 21.63 -9.06
CA SER A 83 -20.04 21.96 -7.76
C SER A 83 -19.45 20.74 -7.04
N GLY A 84 -18.79 19.88 -7.81
CA GLY A 84 -18.12 18.68 -7.35
C GLY A 84 -19.08 17.53 -7.08
N TYR A 85 -19.02 16.51 -7.92
CA TYR A 85 -19.97 15.40 -7.89
C TYR A 85 -19.33 14.12 -7.36
N GLN A 86 -20.06 13.38 -6.53
CA GLN A 86 -19.68 12.03 -6.10
C GLN A 86 -20.90 11.12 -5.99
N LEU A 87 -20.73 9.86 -6.39
CA LEU A 87 -21.71 8.80 -6.21
C LEU A 87 -21.14 7.72 -5.29
N LYS A 88 -21.88 7.39 -4.23
CA LYS A 88 -21.48 6.36 -3.27
C LYS A 88 -22.40 5.16 -3.33
N PHE A 89 -21.82 3.98 -3.45
CA PHE A 89 -22.53 2.72 -3.54
C PHE A 89 -22.05 1.72 -2.48
N LYS A 90 -22.82 0.64 -2.34
CA LYS A 90 -22.40 -0.58 -1.64
C LYS A 90 -22.61 -1.80 -2.51
N TYR A 91 -21.65 -2.72 -2.45
CA TYR A 91 -21.79 -4.08 -2.96
C TYR A 91 -21.50 -5.05 -1.82
N GLY A 92 -22.55 -5.74 -1.34
CA GLY A 92 -22.48 -6.46 -0.07
C GLY A 92 -22.13 -5.52 1.08
N LYS A 93 -20.98 -5.76 1.72
CA LYS A 93 -20.47 -4.94 2.84
C LYS A 93 -19.44 -3.88 2.42
N VAL A 94 -18.99 -3.91 1.17
CA VAL A 94 -17.92 -3.04 0.65
C VAL A 94 -18.53 -1.74 0.12
N ARG A 95 -17.89 -0.61 0.44
CA ARG A 95 -18.25 0.69 -0.12
C ARG A 95 -17.51 0.92 -1.43
N ILE A 96 -18.21 1.50 -2.39
CA ILE A 96 -17.63 1.92 -3.66
C ILE A 96 -17.87 3.42 -3.79
N ASP A 97 -16.80 4.19 -3.92
CA ASP A 97 -16.87 5.63 -4.16
C ASP A 97 -16.50 5.91 -5.62
N LEU A 98 -17.39 6.58 -6.36
CA LEU A 98 -17.12 7.10 -7.69
C LEU A 98 -17.08 8.62 -7.61
N VAL A 99 -15.88 9.18 -7.76
CA VAL A 99 -15.59 10.61 -7.60
C VAL A 99 -15.37 11.24 -8.96
N PHE A 100 -16.02 12.37 -9.21
CA PHE A 100 -15.89 13.08 -10.48
C PHE A 100 -14.83 14.19 -10.41
N TYR A 101 -13.98 14.22 -11.43
CA TYR A 101 -12.85 15.13 -11.58
C TYR A 101 -13.12 16.15 -12.68
N TYR A 102 -12.57 17.34 -12.50
CA TYR A 102 -12.75 18.51 -13.35
C TYR A 102 -11.40 18.98 -13.83
N ARG A 103 -11.33 19.40 -15.09
CA ARG A 103 -10.10 19.91 -15.70
C ARG A 103 -10.11 21.44 -15.71
N GLU A 104 -9.00 22.02 -15.29
CA GLU A 104 -8.65 23.41 -15.55
C GLU A 104 -7.39 23.44 -16.44
N GLU A 105 -6.94 24.63 -16.84
CA GLU A 105 -5.82 24.82 -17.77
C GLU A 105 -4.53 24.15 -17.28
N ASP A 106 -4.20 24.33 -15.99
CA ASP A 106 -2.95 23.91 -15.36
C ASP A 106 -3.13 22.78 -14.33
N ARG A 107 -4.36 22.41 -13.98
CA ARG A 107 -4.64 21.48 -12.87
C ARG A 107 -5.90 20.66 -13.08
N ILE A 108 -6.02 19.62 -12.28
CA ILE A 108 -7.22 18.81 -12.14
C ILE A 108 -7.73 18.97 -10.71
N TRP A 109 -9.04 18.94 -10.49
CA TRP A 109 -9.59 18.98 -9.14
C TRP A 109 -10.84 18.14 -8.97
N ASN A 110 -11.15 17.81 -7.72
CA ASN A 110 -12.45 17.30 -7.28
C ASN A 110 -12.85 17.98 -5.96
N ILE A 111 -14.09 17.79 -5.53
CA ILE A 111 -14.52 18.24 -4.20
C ILE A 111 -14.58 17.05 -3.26
N VAL A 112 -14.14 17.27 -2.02
CA VAL A 112 -14.24 16.32 -0.91
C VAL A 112 -15.18 16.88 0.15
N PHE A 113 -16.07 16.03 0.66
CA PHE A 113 -17.14 16.40 1.60
C PHE A 113 -16.96 15.74 2.97
N PRO A 114 -15.95 16.11 3.78
CA PRO A 114 -15.82 15.57 5.12
C PRO A 114 -16.88 16.16 6.05
N LYS A 115 -17.96 15.40 6.29
CA LYS A 115 -19.13 15.84 7.09
C LYS A 115 -19.73 17.13 6.52
N ALA A 116 -19.76 18.21 7.30
CA ALA A 116 -20.31 19.50 6.88
C ALA A 116 -19.30 20.40 6.16
N ALA A 117 -18.02 20.00 6.11
CA ALA A 117 -17.00 20.78 5.42
C ALA A 117 -16.86 20.38 3.95
N ARG A 118 -16.34 21.31 3.16
CA ARG A 118 -16.07 21.18 1.74
C ARG A 118 -14.64 21.63 1.44
N TYR A 119 -13.88 20.78 0.77
CA TYR A 119 -12.51 21.09 0.31
C TYR A 119 -12.42 20.83 -1.18
N ARG A 120 -11.63 21.65 -1.87
CA ARG A 120 -11.19 21.35 -3.24
C ARG A 120 -9.88 20.59 -3.14
N ALA A 121 -9.86 19.35 -3.58
CA ALA A 121 -8.64 18.58 -3.73
C ALA A 121 -8.05 18.88 -5.12
N VAL A 122 -6.81 19.37 -5.16
CA VAL A 122 -6.14 19.82 -6.39
C VAL A 122 -5.01 18.87 -6.76
N TYR A 123 -4.82 18.62 -8.05
CA TYR A 123 -3.80 17.71 -8.55
C TYR A 123 -3.04 18.39 -9.69
N PRO A 124 -1.74 18.10 -9.85
CA PRO A 124 -1.06 18.34 -11.11
C PRO A 124 -1.85 17.72 -12.26
N ARG A 125 -1.72 18.28 -13.45
CA ARG A 125 -2.29 17.65 -14.65
C ARG A 125 -1.69 16.25 -14.83
N PHE A 126 -2.55 15.28 -15.11
CA PHE A 126 -2.16 13.92 -15.44
C PHE A 126 -2.96 13.39 -16.62
N ASP A 127 -2.34 12.50 -17.38
CA ASP A 127 -3.02 11.67 -18.37
C ASP A 127 -3.44 10.34 -17.74
N LEU A 128 -4.21 9.55 -18.48
CA LEU A 128 -4.60 8.21 -18.06
C LEU A 128 -3.83 7.17 -18.87
N SER A 129 -3.35 6.13 -18.21
CA SER A 129 -2.76 4.95 -18.86
C SER A 129 -3.42 3.66 -18.38
N PRO A 130 -3.61 2.65 -19.24
CA PRO A 130 -4.18 1.37 -18.83
C PRO A 130 -3.19 0.61 -17.95
N VAL A 131 -3.72 -0.02 -16.90
CA VAL A 131 -2.99 -0.88 -15.96
C VAL A 131 -3.76 -2.18 -15.72
N GLU A 132 -3.04 -3.25 -15.41
CA GLU A 132 -3.63 -4.50 -14.94
C GLU A 132 -3.68 -4.50 -13.41
N PHE A 133 -4.88 -4.52 -12.84
CA PHE A 133 -5.07 -4.54 -11.39
C PHE A 133 -6.11 -5.60 -11.02
N LEU A 134 -5.70 -6.57 -10.19
CA LEU A 134 -6.57 -7.65 -9.70
C LEU A 134 -7.30 -8.38 -10.85
N GLY A 135 -6.61 -8.58 -11.97
CA GLY A 135 -7.11 -9.26 -13.17
C GLY A 135 -8.05 -8.43 -14.05
N ALA A 136 -8.24 -7.14 -13.76
CA ALA A 136 -8.99 -6.19 -14.60
C ALA A 136 -8.04 -5.21 -15.27
N ARG A 137 -8.33 -4.87 -16.53
CA ARG A 137 -7.69 -3.78 -17.24
C ARG A 137 -8.45 -2.48 -16.97
N VAL A 138 -7.87 -1.59 -16.17
CA VAL A 138 -8.47 -0.32 -15.73
C VAL A 138 -7.52 0.84 -16.03
N MET A 139 -8.00 2.09 -16.03
CA MET A 139 -7.10 3.24 -16.18
C MET A 139 -6.52 3.66 -14.83
N ALA A 140 -5.36 4.33 -14.86
CA ALA A 140 -4.78 5.01 -13.71
C ALA A 140 -4.16 6.36 -14.13
N PRO A 141 -4.10 7.36 -13.24
CA PRO A 141 -3.29 8.55 -13.43
C PRO A 141 -1.85 8.17 -13.80
N SER A 142 -1.29 8.85 -14.80
CA SER A 142 0.02 8.56 -15.37
C SER A 142 0.86 9.84 -15.46
N PRO A 143 2.04 9.88 -14.82
CA PRO A 143 2.54 8.89 -13.86
C PRO A 143 1.73 8.89 -12.55
N PRO A 144 1.48 7.73 -11.89
CA PRO A 144 0.72 7.67 -10.65
C PRO A 144 1.43 8.39 -9.49
N GLU A 145 2.75 8.52 -9.56
CA GLU A 145 3.60 9.21 -8.57
C GLU A 145 3.13 10.63 -8.28
N ALA A 146 2.79 11.40 -9.32
CA ALA A 146 2.44 12.81 -9.17
C ALA A 146 1.10 12.98 -8.47
N TYR A 147 0.13 12.14 -8.82
CA TYR A 147 -1.16 12.07 -8.14
C TYR A 147 -0.98 11.68 -6.67
N LEU A 148 -0.25 10.59 -6.41
CA LEU A 148 -0.08 10.06 -5.06
C LEU A 148 0.73 11.02 -4.18
N ALA A 149 1.72 11.71 -4.74
CA ALA A 149 2.47 12.74 -4.03
C ALA A 149 1.61 13.96 -3.67
N ALA A 150 0.66 14.35 -4.53
CA ALA A 150 -0.27 15.43 -4.23
C ALA A 150 -1.19 15.06 -3.04
N VAL A 151 -1.72 13.84 -3.01
CA VAL A 151 -2.62 13.39 -1.92
C VAL A 151 -1.86 13.13 -0.62
N TYR A 152 -0.86 12.25 -0.69
CA TYR A 152 -0.21 11.63 0.46
C TYR A 152 1.11 12.29 0.87
N GLY A 153 1.64 13.21 0.06
CA GLY A 153 2.94 13.83 0.25
C GLY A 153 4.08 13.10 -0.48
N PRO A 154 5.30 13.68 -0.51
CA PRO A 154 6.43 13.14 -1.28
C PRO A 154 6.88 11.74 -0.84
N ASP A 155 6.63 11.39 0.42
CA ASP A 155 6.97 10.09 1.02
C ASP A 155 5.84 9.06 0.93
N TRP A 156 4.89 9.23 0.00
CA TRP A 156 3.71 8.36 -0.15
C TRP A 156 4.05 6.89 -0.36
N ARG A 157 5.28 6.49 -0.70
CA ARG A 157 5.66 5.06 -0.75
C ARG A 157 5.71 4.40 0.63
N ARG A 158 5.87 5.19 1.70
CA ARG A 158 5.95 4.71 3.08
C ARG A 158 4.55 4.44 3.65
N PRO A 159 4.25 3.22 4.10
CA PRO A 159 2.98 2.92 4.75
C PRO A 159 2.76 3.80 5.98
N VAL A 160 1.53 4.29 6.13
CA VAL A 160 1.11 5.07 7.29
C VAL A 160 0.03 4.28 8.02
N GLN A 161 0.31 3.88 9.26
CA GLN A 161 -0.64 3.09 10.05
C GLN A 161 -1.91 3.87 10.44
N ARG A 162 -1.82 5.20 10.59
CA ARG A 162 -2.93 6.06 11.02
C ARG A 162 -3.14 7.21 10.04
N TRP A 163 -3.71 6.88 8.89
CA TRP A 163 -4.11 7.88 7.90
C TRP A 163 -5.48 8.47 8.23
N ASN A 164 -5.64 9.78 8.08
CA ASN A 164 -6.94 10.45 8.12
C ASN A 164 -7.03 11.52 7.03
N TYR A 165 -7.74 11.19 5.95
CA TYR A 165 -7.90 12.06 4.78
C TYR A 165 -8.42 13.47 5.11
N LYS A 166 -9.09 13.68 6.26
CA LYS A 166 -9.63 15.00 6.64
C LYS A 166 -8.57 15.97 7.13
N TYR A 167 -7.45 15.44 7.62
CA TYR A 167 -6.43 16.18 8.34
C TYR A 167 -5.05 16.04 7.71
N MET A 168 -4.87 15.04 6.83
CA MET A 168 -3.56 14.64 6.32
C MET A 168 -3.39 14.78 4.81
N CYS A 169 -4.46 15.05 4.05
CA CYS A 169 -4.32 15.30 2.62
C CYS A 169 -3.54 16.61 2.40
N HIS A 170 -2.52 16.56 1.55
CA HIS A 170 -1.62 17.70 1.30
C HIS A 170 -2.16 18.66 0.24
N ASN A 171 -3.18 18.22 -0.51
CA ASN A 171 -3.70 18.94 -1.67
C ASN A 171 -5.06 19.61 -1.47
N PHE A 172 -5.47 19.87 -0.22
CA PHE A 172 -6.78 20.46 0.07
C PHE A 172 -6.71 21.98 0.12
N GLU A 173 -7.56 22.62 -0.68
CA GLU A 173 -7.92 24.03 -0.57
C GLU A 173 -9.25 24.17 0.19
N ASP A 174 -9.26 25.02 1.22
CA ASP A 174 -10.43 25.23 2.07
C ASP A 174 -11.50 26.11 1.39
N LEU A 175 -12.68 25.54 1.15
CA LEU A 175 -13.84 26.25 0.57
C LEU A 175 -14.86 26.68 1.63
N ASN A 176 -14.55 26.52 2.91
CA ASN A 176 -15.50 26.72 4.00
C ASN A 176 -15.55 28.18 4.47
N GLY A 177 -16.73 28.58 4.96
CA GLY A 177 -16.91 29.85 5.68
C GLY A 177 -16.23 29.85 7.06
N PRO A 178 -16.11 31.02 7.71
CA PRO A 178 -15.28 31.22 8.90
C PRO A 178 -15.66 30.31 10.08
N VAL A 179 -16.96 30.03 10.27
CA VAL A 179 -17.45 29.16 11.34
C VAL A 179 -16.96 27.71 11.17
N ILE A 180 -17.18 27.12 9.99
CA ILE A 180 -16.77 25.74 9.71
C ILE A 180 -15.25 25.64 9.73
N ARG A 181 -14.54 26.64 9.17
CA ARG A 181 -13.08 26.73 9.21
C ARG A 181 -12.55 26.71 10.63
N GLY A 182 -13.10 27.52 11.55
CA GLY A 182 -12.70 27.53 12.95
C GLY A 182 -12.90 26.20 13.66
N ILE A 183 -14.05 25.54 13.42
CA ILE A 183 -14.34 24.20 13.96
C ILE A 183 -13.32 23.17 13.45
N TYR A 184 -13.04 23.16 12.15
CA TYR A 184 -12.11 22.20 11.56
C TYR A 184 -10.66 22.49 11.95
N TRP A 185 -10.26 23.75 12.09
CA TRP A 185 -8.95 24.12 12.62
C TRP A 185 -8.74 23.56 14.03
N LEU A 186 -9.71 23.73 14.94
CA LEU A 186 -9.60 23.20 16.30
C LEU A 186 -9.56 21.67 16.31
N ARG A 187 -10.42 21.02 15.52
CA ARG A 187 -10.43 19.55 15.37
C ARG A 187 -9.11 19.04 14.80
N ASN A 188 -8.53 19.75 13.84
CA ASN A 188 -7.25 19.42 13.23
C ASN A 188 -6.14 19.48 14.29
N LYS A 189 -6.07 20.56 15.08
CA LYS A 189 -5.12 20.71 16.19
C LYS A 189 -5.26 19.58 17.23
N ILE A 190 -6.49 19.27 17.65
CA ILE A 190 -6.75 18.16 18.59
C ILE A 190 -6.34 16.81 17.99
N TRP A 191 -6.63 16.59 16.70
CA TRP A 191 -6.29 15.35 16.03
C TRP A 191 -4.77 15.15 15.96
N HIS A 192 -4.01 16.15 15.51
CA HIS A 192 -2.54 16.08 15.46
C HIS A 192 -1.89 15.99 16.84
N TRP A 193 -2.49 16.61 17.87
CA TRP A 193 -2.01 16.46 19.25
C TRP A 193 -2.14 15.00 19.73
N LYS A 194 -3.23 14.31 19.36
CA LYS A 194 -3.46 12.89 19.68
C LYS A 194 -2.76 11.92 18.73
N ASN A 195 -2.47 12.36 17.50
CA ASN A 195 -1.90 11.56 16.41
C ASN A 195 -0.75 12.37 15.82
N PRO A 196 0.46 12.30 16.42
CA PRO A 196 1.64 12.92 15.83
C PRO A 196 1.80 12.43 14.38
N ASP A 197 2.31 13.33 13.54
CA ASP A 197 2.43 13.11 12.10
C ASP A 197 3.16 11.77 11.82
N PRO A 198 2.57 10.85 11.03
CA PRO A 198 3.23 9.60 10.73
C PRO A 198 4.38 9.75 9.74
N TYR A 199 4.54 10.90 9.09
CA TYR A 199 5.70 11.23 8.25
C TYR A 199 6.76 12.03 9.00
N LEU A 200 6.45 12.60 10.16
CA LEU A 200 7.38 13.42 10.95
C LEU A 200 7.26 13.13 12.45
N ARG A 201 8.38 12.77 13.06
CA ARG A 201 8.56 12.77 14.50
C ARG A 201 8.24 14.15 15.08
N ARG A 202 7.98 14.18 16.39
CA ARG A 202 7.69 15.43 17.13
C ARG A 202 8.79 16.48 17.03
N ASP A 203 10.03 16.06 16.76
CA ASP A 203 11.19 16.93 16.54
C ASP A 203 11.34 17.41 15.09
N GLY A 204 10.38 17.09 14.21
CA GLY A 204 10.39 17.45 12.80
C GLY A 204 11.24 16.54 11.91
N THR A 205 11.83 15.46 12.45
CA THR A 205 12.59 14.49 11.65
C THR A 205 11.70 13.39 11.10
N ARG A 206 11.99 12.83 9.92
CA ARG A 206 11.18 11.75 9.34
C ARG A 206 11.42 10.39 10.05
N PRO A 207 10.40 9.53 10.22
CA PRO A 207 10.58 8.18 10.76
C PRO A 207 11.50 7.35 9.86
N LYS A 208 12.31 6.49 10.47
CA LYS A 208 13.26 5.61 9.77
C LYS A 208 12.59 4.34 9.26
N LEU A 209 12.65 4.10 7.97
CA LEU A 209 12.16 2.88 7.34
C LEU A 209 13.28 1.82 7.31
N VAL A 210 13.00 0.64 7.84
CA VAL A 210 13.90 -0.51 7.78
C VAL A 210 13.41 -1.47 6.70
N TYR A 211 14.34 -1.99 5.91
CA TYR A 211 14.10 -3.09 4.97
C TYR A 211 14.85 -4.35 5.42
N THR A 212 14.18 -5.49 5.33
CA THR A 212 14.84 -6.81 5.41
C THR A 212 14.22 -7.74 4.38
N GLU A 213 14.89 -8.83 4.08
CA GLU A 213 14.40 -9.84 3.16
C GLU A 213 14.79 -11.24 3.59
N GLY A 214 13.98 -12.22 3.19
CA GLY A 214 14.21 -13.59 3.55
C GLY A 214 13.20 -14.54 2.93
N VAL A 215 13.51 -15.84 3.03
CA VAL A 215 12.58 -16.88 2.56
C VAL A 215 11.50 -17.17 3.59
N PHE A 216 11.81 -17.13 4.89
CA PHE A 216 10.82 -17.35 5.96
C PHE A 216 10.05 -18.69 5.83
N ASP A 217 10.71 -19.74 5.33
CA ASP A 217 10.12 -21.08 5.23
C ASP A 217 10.18 -21.83 6.57
N LEU A 218 9.11 -22.57 6.89
CA LEU A 218 8.89 -23.19 8.20
C LEU A 218 9.14 -22.19 9.33
N PHE A 219 8.36 -21.10 9.36
CA PHE A 219 8.57 -19.97 10.26
C PHE A 219 8.80 -20.39 11.72
N HIS A 220 9.84 -19.85 12.36
CA HIS A 220 10.34 -20.30 13.67
C HIS A 220 10.96 -19.13 14.46
N ALA A 221 11.42 -19.41 15.68
CA ALA A 221 11.91 -18.39 16.62
C ALA A 221 12.97 -17.46 16.02
N ASN A 222 13.98 -17.98 15.30
CA ASN A 222 15.02 -17.14 14.69
C ASN A 222 14.46 -16.18 13.62
N HIS A 223 13.41 -16.55 12.88
CA HIS A 223 12.74 -15.62 11.97
C HIS A 223 12.03 -14.50 12.74
N SER A 224 11.32 -14.83 13.82
CA SER A 224 10.67 -13.83 14.67
C SER A 224 11.69 -12.88 15.31
N LEU A 225 12.84 -13.41 15.74
CA LEU A 225 13.92 -12.64 16.33
C LEU A 225 14.54 -11.67 15.30
N LEU A 226 14.86 -12.15 14.09
CA LEU A 226 15.31 -11.28 12.99
C LEU A 226 14.33 -10.12 12.75
N LEU A 227 13.04 -10.40 12.62
CA LEU A 227 12.04 -9.35 12.40
C LEU A 227 11.96 -8.36 13.56
N LYS A 228 12.10 -8.85 14.81
CA LYS A 228 12.12 -8.00 16.00
C LYS A 228 13.35 -7.10 16.05
N GLU A 229 14.52 -7.64 15.73
CA GLU A 229 15.79 -6.91 15.72
C GLU A 229 15.83 -5.91 14.56
N ALA A 230 15.44 -6.32 13.35
CA ALA A 230 15.31 -5.41 12.22
C ALA A 230 14.41 -4.22 12.55
N ARG A 231 13.23 -4.46 13.15
CA ARG A 231 12.32 -3.40 13.57
C ARG A 231 12.94 -2.43 14.59
N ALA A 232 13.93 -2.86 15.38
CA ALA A 232 14.61 -2.01 16.37
C ALA A 232 15.55 -0.96 15.73
N HIS A 233 15.94 -1.13 14.46
CA HIS A 233 16.78 -0.17 13.74
C HIS A 233 16.02 1.03 13.16
N GLY A 234 14.70 1.10 13.33
CA GLY A 234 13.90 2.21 12.85
C GLY A 234 12.50 2.27 13.44
N ASP A 235 11.58 2.88 12.69
CA ASP A 235 10.20 3.17 13.09
C ASP A 235 9.18 2.35 12.28
N SER A 236 9.58 1.77 11.15
CA SER A 236 8.75 0.85 10.38
C SER A 236 9.61 -0.22 9.72
N LEU A 237 9.05 -1.43 9.54
CA LEU A 237 9.73 -2.55 8.89
C LEU A 237 8.96 -3.03 7.65
N VAL A 238 9.63 -2.97 6.51
CA VAL A 238 9.21 -3.61 5.26
C VAL A 238 9.99 -4.89 5.06
N VAL A 239 9.30 -5.97 4.66
CA VAL A 239 9.90 -7.30 4.48
C VAL A 239 9.68 -7.81 3.06
N GLY A 240 10.77 -8.08 2.34
CA GLY A 240 10.75 -8.86 1.10
C GLY A 240 10.67 -10.36 1.39
N VAL A 241 9.54 -11.00 1.07
CA VAL A 241 9.38 -12.45 1.16
C VAL A 241 9.76 -13.07 -0.18
N VAL A 242 10.92 -13.72 -0.22
CA VAL A 242 11.48 -14.30 -1.44
C VAL A 242 10.52 -15.33 -2.06
N SER A 243 10.29 -15.24 -3.37
CA SER A 243 9.41 -16.13 -4.13
C SER A 243 9.90 -17.57 -4.13
N ASP A 244 9.00 -18.52 -4.41
CA ASP A 244 9.36 -19.93 -4.51
C ASP A 244 10.39 -20.18 -5.63
N ARG A 245 10.26 -19.44 -6.74
CA ARG A 245 11.15 -19.51 -7.90
C ARG A 245 12.54 -18.97 -7.57
N MET A 246 12.60 -17.78 -6.96
CA MET A 246 13.86 -17.15 -6.58
C MET A 246 14.56 -17.98 -5.50
N ALA A 247 13.85 -18.47 -4.49
CA ALA A 247 14.44 -19.34 -3.47
C ALA A 247 15.03 -20.62 -4.07
N ALA A 248 14.35 -21.22 -5.06
CA ALA A 248 14.80 -22.44 -5.72
C ALA A 248 16.06 -22.28 -6.58
N SER A 249 16.44 -21.06 -6.96
CA SER A 249 17.63 -20.83 -7.80
C SER A 249 18.95 -20.93 -7.03
N TYR A 250 18.94 -20.74 -5.71
CA TYR A 250 20.15 -20.73 -4.88
C TYR A 250 20.09 -21.64 -3.65
N LYS A 251 18.92 -22.22 -3.33
CA LYS A 251 18.75 -23.21 -2.27
C LYS A 251 17.52 -24.09 -2.49
N ARG A 252 17.22 -24.94 -1.50
CA ARG A 252 16.01 -25.81 -1.53
C ARG A 252 14.76 -24.95 -1.76
N ARG A 253 13.90 -25.39 -2.70
CA ARG A 253 12.55 -24.85 -2.87
C ARG A 253 11.78 -24.92 -1.53
N PRO A 254 11.12 -23.82 -1.09
CA PRO A 254 10.38 -23.79 0.18
C PRO A 254 9.34 -24.92 0.31
N ILE A 255 9.06 -25.39 1.54
CA ILE A 255 7.95 -26.33 1.81
C ILE A 255 6.63 -25.56 1.80
N ILE A 256 6.60 -24.41 2.49
CA ILE A 256 5.42 -23.57 2.58
C ILE A 256 5.38 -22.65 1.34
N PRO A 257 4.26 -22.62 0.56
CA PRO A 257 4.14 -21.75 -0.60
C PRO A 257 4.31 -20.27 -0.27
N GLU A 258 4.85 -19.49 -1.21
CA GLU A 258 5.17 -18.07 -1.01
C GLU A 258 4.00 -17.22 -0.49
N ARG A 259 2.77 -17.51 -0.90
CA ARG A 259 1.58 -16.78 -0.44
C ARG A 259 1.28 -17.00 1.04
N GLU A 260 1.49 -18.21 1.53
CA GLU A 260 1.32 -18.54 2.95
C GLU A 260 2.44 -17.93 3.78
N ARG A 261 3.69 -17.99 3.28
CA ARG A 261 4.84 -17.33 3.93
C ARG A 261 4.63 -15.81 4.03
N LEU A 262 4.12 -15.19 2.95
CA LEU A 262 3.77 -13.78 2.95
C LEU A 262 2.77 -13.44 4.04
N GLN A 263 1.68 -14.21 4.15
CA GLN A 263 0.65 -13.99 5.17
C GLN A 263 1.23 -14.10 6.59
N ILE A 264 2.04 -15.14 6.86
CA ILE A 264 2.68 -15.34 8.17
C ILE A 264 3.58 -14.15 8.54
N VAL A 265 4.39 -13.67 7.59
CA VAL A 265 5.29 -12.53 7.81
C VAL A 265 4.50 -11.24 7.99
N GLN A 266 3.46 -11.01 7.18
CA GLN A 266 2.60 -9.83 7.25
C GLN A 266 1.85 -9.72 8.59
N ASP A 267 1.52 -10.85 9.21
CA ASP A 267 0.82 -10.90 10.50
C ASP A 267 1.76 -10.76 11.71
N HIS A 268 3.08 -10.77 11.50
CA HIS A 268 4.04 -10.60 12.58
C HIS A 268 4.03 -9.17 13.11
N LYS A 269 3.84 -8.98 14.42
CA LYS A 269 3.69 -7.66 15.09
C LYS A 269 4.76 -6.60 14.79
N SER A 270 5.95 -7.03 14.38
CA SER A 270 7.08 -6.15 14.07
C SER A 270 7.09 -5.68 12.61
N VAL A 271 6.23 -6.23 11.75
CA VAL A 271 6.19 -5.99 10.31
C VAL A 271 5.06 -5.03 9.98
N ASP A 272 5.38 -3.95 9.28
CA ASP A 272 4.41 -2.96 8.82
C ASP A 272 3.92 -3.30 7.41
N CYS A 273 4.78 -3.88 6.57
CA CYS A 273 4.43 -4.33 5.23
C CYS A 273 5.32 -5.51 4.80
N ALA A 274 4.73 -6.47 4.12
CA ALA A 274 5.45 -7.54 3.44
C ALA A 274 4.97 -7.65 1.98
N PHE A 275 5.86 -8.08 1.10
CA PHE A 275 5.55 -8.31 -0.32
C PHE A 275 6.34 -9.50 -0.86
N ILE A 276 5.92 -10.07 -1.99
CA ILE A 276 6.70 -11.10 -2.67
C ILE A 276 7.87 -10.45 -3.42
N LEU A 277 9.08 -10.83 -3.03
CA LEU A 277 10.31 -10.47 -3.73
C LEU A 277 10.63 -11.55 -4.76
N ASP A 278 10.63 -11.19 -6.04
CA ASP A 278 10.85 -12.11 -7.14
C ASP A 278 11.77 -11.48 -8.19
N GLY A 279 12.68 -12.28 -8.74
CA GLY A 279 13.70 -11.83 -9.68
C GLY A 279 14.94 -12.72 -9.66
N PRO A 280 15.96 -12.39 -10.46
CA PRO A 280 17.28 -13.00 -10.34
C PRO A 280 17.93 -12.65 -8.99
N VAL A 281 18.81 -13.50 -8.48
CA VAL A 281 19.53 -13.28 -7.22
C VAL A 281 20.77 -12.43 -7.50
N ASP A 282 20.54 -11.16 -7.81
CA ASP A 282 21.57 -10.16 -8.08
C ASP A 282 21.13 -8.77 -7.60
N SER A 283 22.03 -7.80 -7.73
CA SER A 283 21.78 -6.42 -7.30
C SER A 283 20.59 -5.78 -8.00
N SER A 284 20.19 -6.22 -9.20
CA SER A 284 19.07 -5.59 -9.92
C SER A 284 17.73 -5.76 -9.19
N THR A 285 17.51 -6.93 -8.58
CA THR A 285 16.33 -7.23 -7.76
C THR A 285 16.35 -6.41 -6.48
N PHE A 286 17.50 -6.34 -5.81
CA PHE A 286 17.67 -5.54 -4.60
C PHE A 286 17.51 -4.03 -4.87
N ASP A 287 18.13 -3.53 -5.94
CA ASP A 287 18.06 -2.13 -6.35
C ASP A 287 16.63 -1.72 -6.72
N LYS A 288 15.85 -2.64 -7.27
CA LYS A 288 14.41 -2.42 -7.47
C LYS A 288 13.71 -2.22 -6.12
N ALA A 289 13.95 -3.10 -5.15
CA ALA A 289 13.40 -2.93 -3.80
C ALA A 289 13.84 -1.61 -3.14
N LEU A 290 15.10 -1.20 -3.32
CA LEU A 290 15.59 0.09 -2.85
C LEU A 290 14.89 1.28 -3.52
N ARG A 291 14.63 1.22 -4.83
CA ARG A 291 13.86 2.25 -5.54
C ARG A 291 12.40 2.32 -5.09
N ASP A 292 11.77 1.15 -4.91
CA ASP A 292 10.37 1.04 -4.57
C ASP A 292 10.09 1.50 -3.13
N TRP A 293 11.00 1.18 -2.19
CA TRP A 293 10.77 1.42 -0.75
C TRP A 293 11.59 2.56 -0.16
N ARG A 294 12.75 2.89 -0.73
CA ARG A 294 13.69 3.91 -0.22
C ARG A 294 13.94 3.77 1.29
N PRO A 295 14.42 2.60 1.76
CA PRO A 295 14.69 2.38 3.17
C PRO A 295 15.84 3.26 3.67
N ASP A 296 15.80 3.56 4.96
CA ASP A 296 16.85 4.28 5.68
C ASP A 296 17.93 3.34 6.22
N VAL A 297 17.56 2.08 6.45
CA VAL A 297 18.44 1.02 6.92
C VAL A 297 18.02 -0.29 6.26
N VAL A 298 18.99 -1.07 5.81
CA VAL A 298 18.81 -2.46 5.37
C VAL A 298 19.38 -3.36 6.44
N VAL A 299 18.59 -4.29 6.95
CA VAL A 299 19.00 -5.23 7.98
C VAL A 299 18.93 -6.64 7.40
N TYR A 300 20.00 -7.40 7.52
CA TYR A 300 20.05 -8.79 7.10
C TYR A 300 20.75 -9.64 8.16
N ALA A 301 20.31 -10.89 8.32
CA ALA A 301 21.00 -11.86 9.17
C ALA A 301 21.81 -12.81 8.28
N GLY A 302 23.00 -12.36 7.87
CA GLY A 302 23.90 -13.08 6.98
C GLY A 302 25.10 -13.70 7.68
N GLY A 303 25.39 -13.30 8.92
CA GLY A 303 26.51 -13.83 9.69
C GLY A 303 27.89 -13.42 9.14
N GLY A 304 28.00 -12.30 8.44
CA GLY A 304 29.27 -11.60 8.19
C GLY A 304 30.27 -12.26 7.26
N GLN A 305 29.86 -13.19 6.39
CA GLN A 305 30.78 -13.96 5.53
C GLN A 305 30.85 -13.50 4.07
N GLY A 306 30.40 -12.30 3.74
CA GLY A 306 30.55 -11.73 2.39
C GLY A 306 29.70 -12.37 1.28
N ARG A 307 28.93 -13.42 1.61
CA ARG A 307 28.20 -14.26 0.63
C ARG A 307 27.21 -13.47 -0.23
N PHE A 308 26.68 -12.36 0.29
CA PHE A 308 25.68 -11.53 -0.37
C PHE A 308 26.15 -10.09 -0.55
N ASP A 309 27.46 -9.82 -0.47
CA ASP A 309 27.98 -8.46 -0.58
C ASP A 309 27.66 -7.84 -1.95
N ASP A 310 27.78 -8.62 -3.02
CA ASP A 310 27.39 -8.17 -4.37
C ASP A 310 25.89 -7.90 -4.50
N TYR A 311 25.06 -8.69 -3.81
CA TYR A 311 23.61 -8.53 -3.82
C TYR A 311 23.19 -7.25 -3.07
N PHE A 312 23.82 -6.97 -1.92
CA PHE A 312 23.55 -5.81 -1.07
C PHE A 312 24.47 -4.61 -1.32
N ARG A 313 25.29 -4.64 -2.40
CA ARG A 313 26.37 -3.68 -2.66
C ARG A 313 25.93 -2.23 -2.50
N THR A 314 24.80 -1.86 -3.09
CA THR A 314 24.24 -0.51 -3.04
C THR A 314 24.01 0.00 -1.60
N ALA A 315 23.58 -0.87 -0.69
CA ALA A 315 23.35 -0.50 0.71
C ALA A 315 24.63 -0.51 1.55
N ILE A 316 25.55 -1.43 1.23
CA ILE A 316 26.87 -1.51 1.88
C ILE A 316 27.70 -0.27 1.54
N GLU A 317 27.88 0.03 0.25
CA GLU A 317 28.59 1.21 -0.24
C GLU A 317 27.89 2.51 0.16
N GLY A 318 26.56 2.50 0.25
CA GLY A 318 25.76 3.62 0.73
C GLY A 318 25.83 3.85 2.24
N GLY A 319 26.43 2.94 3.01
CA GLY A 319 26.60 3.09 4.47
C GLY A 319 25.31 2.93 5.29
N PHE A 320 24.30 2.22 4.76
CA PHE A 320 23.03 1.98 5.45
C PHE A 320 22.67 0.49 5.58
N TYR A 321 23.64 -0.40 5.44
CA TYR A 321 23.50 -1.83 5.69
C TYR A 321 23.92 -2.21 7.11
N VAL A 322 23.13 -3.07 7.75
CA VAL A 322 23.38 -3.64 9.08
C VAL A 322 23.33 -5.16 8.98
N ASP A 323 24.44 -5.81 9.29
CA ASP A 323 24.50 -7.26 9.41
C ASP A 323 24.26 -7.68 10.86
N LEU A 324 23.28 -8.55 11.06
CA LEU A 324 23.00 -9.16 12.34
C LEU A 324 23.73 -10.51 12.45
N PRO A 325 24.26 -10.85 13.64
CA PRO A 325 24.84 -12.17 13.86
C PRO A 325 23.78 -13.26 13.68
N TYR A 326 24.24 -14.45 13.27
CA TYR A 326 23.36 -15.60 13.27
C TYR A 326 23.07 -16.02 14.71
N HIS A 327 21.79 -16.20 15.04
CA HIS A 327 21.38 -16.64 16.36
C HIS A 327 21.41 -18.16 16.47
N ASP A 328 22.00 -18.67 17.56
CA ASP A 328 21.88 -20.08 17.93
C ASP A 328 20.40 -20.45 18.12
N GLY A 329 20.01 -21.64 17.70
CA GLY A 329 18.63 -22.10 17.85
C GLY A 329 18.15 -22.95 16.69
N THR A 330 16.88 -22.76 16.32
CA THR A 330 16.20 -23.56 15.29
C THR A 330 16.34 -22.91 13.92
N SER A 331 16.81 -23.69 12.95
CA SER A 331 16.84 -23.37 11.52
C SER A 331 15.89 -24.28 10.73
N THR A 332 15.48 -23.85 9.54
CA THR A 332 14.70 -24.70 8.61
C THR A 332 15.37 -26.04 8.35
N SER A 333 16.70 -26.07 8.19
CA SER A 333 17.45 -27.31 7.96
C SER A 333 17.37 -28.26 9.15
N GLN A 334 17.44 -27.76 10.38
CA GLN A 334 17.27 -28.59 11.58
C GLN A 334 15.83 -29.09 11.72
N ILE A 335 14.81 -28.26 11.43
CA ILE A 335 13.41 -28.73 11.44
C ILE A 335 13.24 -29.89 10.44
N VAL A 336 13.76 -29.74 9.23
CA VAL A 336 13.69 -30.78 8.21
C VAL A 336 14.47 -32.04 8.64
N ALA A 337 15.65 -31.88 9.24
CA ALA A 337 16.42 -33.01 9.76
C ALA A 337 15.67 -33.77 10.86
N ARG A 338 15.00 -33.07 11.77
CA ARG A 338 14.16 -33.68 12.83
C ARG A 338 13.00 -34.46 12.24
N ILE A 339 12.30 -33.88 11.26
CA ILE A 339 11.19 -34.57 10.56
C ILE A 339 11.69 -35.85 9.88
N ARG A 340 12.92 -35.83 9.33
CA ARG A 340 13.54 -36.98 8.66
C ARG A 340 14.23 -37.97 9.61
N GLY A 341 14.31 -37.67 10.91
CA GLY A 341 15.05 -38.48 11.87
C GLY A 341 16.57 -38.47 11.67
N THR A 342 17.12 -37.40 11.07
CA THR A 342 18.56 -37.26 10.77
C THR A 342 19.24 -36.15 11.58
N ASP A 343 18.59 -35.61 12.61
CA ASP A 343 19.14 -34.56 13.47
C ASP A 343 20.09 -35.18 14.51
N LYS A 344 21.40 -34.96 14.34
CA LYS A 344 22.44 -35.52 15.23
C LYS A 344 22.55 -34.81 16.59
N ALA A 345 21.79 -33.74 16.82
CA ALA A 345 21.96 -32.87 17.98
C ALA A 345 21.09 -33.25 19.20
N ARG A 346 20.37 -34.38 19.17
CA ARG A 346 19.44 -34.80 20.23
C ARG A 346 19.55 -36.25 20.70
N ASP A 347 20.57 -36.99 20.26
CA ASP A 347 20.87 -38.33 20.77
C ASP A 347 21.88 -38.28 21.93
#